data_AF-A0A2D8EIY9-F1
#
_entry.id   AF-A0A2D8EIY9-F1
#
_cell.length_a   1.000
_cell.length_b   1.000
_cell.length_c   1.000
_cell.angle_alpha   90.00
_cell.angle_beta   90.00
_cell.angle_gamma   90.00
#
_symmetry.space_group_name_H-M   'P 1'
#
loop_
_entity.id
_entity.type
_entity.pdbx_description
1 polymer ?
#
loop_
_entity_poly.entity_id
_entity_poly.type
_entity_poly.pdbx_seq_one_letter_code
_entity_poly.pdbx_strand_id
1 'polypeptide(L)'
;MSKKIEIKKWYNKAVLSIRDYQLLSAISKGGAEIIYEGKVVIKMSPDQCRYALENYAEKKIQKSLYNKDYRLVNIRFDGKETDKRQHELL
;
A
#
# COMPACT_ATOMS: atom_id res chain seq x y z
N MET A 1 15.75 -6.58 1.74
CA MET A 1 14.56 -7.42 1.44
C MET A 1 13.32 -6.57 1.66
N SER A 2 12.53 -6.35 0.61
CA SER A 2 11.34 -5.50 0.63
C SER A 2 10.29 -5.99 1.64
N LYS A 3 9.49 -5.06 2.18
CA LYS A 3 8.50 -5.38 3.21
C LYS A 3 7.23 -5.95 2.57
N LYS A 4 6.82 -7.14 3.04
CA LYS A 4 5.53 -7.73 2.67
C LYS A 4 4.41 -7.12 3.49
N ILE A 5 3.38 -6.63 2.82
CA ILE A 5 2.18 -6.04 3.44
C ILE A 5 0.98 -6.85 2.96
N GLU A 6 0.45 -7.68 3.85
CA GLU A 6 -0.73 -8.50 3.55
C GLU A 6 -2.01 -7.71 3.82
N ILE A 7 -2.89 -7.68 2.83
CA ILE A 7 -4.19 -7.03 2.89
C ILE A 7 -5.27 -8.10 2.82
N LYS A 8 -6.10 -8.16 3.85
CA LYS A 8 -7.17 -9.16 3.98
C LYS A 8 -8.54 -8.67 3.49
N LYS A 9 -8.67 -7.38 3.21
CA LYS A 9 -9.96 -6.77 2.83
C LYS A 9 -9.76 -5.81 1.66
N TRP A 10 -10.47 -6.08 0.58
CA TRP A 10 -10.60 -5.20 -0.57
C TRP A 10 -11.84 -4.32 -0.36
N TYR A 11 -11.61 -3.06 0.00
CA TYR A 11 -12.70 -2.13 0.29
C TYR A 11 -13.09 -1.38 -1.00
N ASN A 12 -14.40 -1.27 -1.25
CA ASN A 12 -14.98 -0.57 -2.41
C ASN A 12 -14.47 -1.03 -3.79
N LYS A 13 -14.18 -2.34 -3.97
CA LYS A 13 -13.93 -3.00 -5.27
C LYS A 13 -12.85 -2.38 -6.16
N ALA A 14 -11.99 -1.51 -5.64
CA ALA A 14 -10.94 -0.86 -6.43
C ALA A 14 -9.77 -0.32 -5.60
N VAL A 15 -9.75 -0.51 -4.27
CA VAL A 15 -8.78 0.15 -3.39
C VAL A 15 -8.25 -0.81 -2.33
N LEU A 16 -6.94 -0.83 -2.20
CA LEU A 16 -6.18 -1.48 -1.16
C LEU A 16 -5.71 -0.43 -0.15
N SER A 17 -6.27 -0.46 1.05
CA SER A 17 -5.93 0.49 2.11
C SER A 17 -4.79 -0.05 2.99
N ILE A 18 -3.70 0.70 3.07
CA ILE A 18 -2.49 0.37 3.84
C ILE A 18 -2.29 1.41 4.92
N ARG A 19 -1.80 1.02 6.10
CA ARG A 19 -1.48 1.99 7.15
C ARG A 19 -0.17 2.72 6.81
N ASP A 20 -0.12 4.03 6.99
CA ASP A 20 1.05 4.86 6.69
C ASP A 20 2.37 4.35 7.31
N TYR A 21 2.36 3.91 8.57
CA TYR A 21 3.55 3.34 9.21
C TYR A 21 4.02 2.03 8.57
N GLN A 22 3.14 1.27 7.90
CA GLN A 22 3.54 0.07 7.19
C GLN A 22 4.38 0.44 5.96
N LEU A 23 3.96 1.48 5.23
CA LEU A 23 4.68 2.07 4.10
C LEU A 23 5.99 2.75 4.53
N LEU A 24 5.99 3.51 5.63
CA LEU A 24 7.21 4.10 6.19
C LEU A 24 8.26 3.03 6.50
N SER A 25 7.84 1.93 7.11
CA SER A 25 8.72 0.79 7.37
C SER A 25 9.05 -0.02 6.10
N ALA A 26 8.31 0.14 5.01
CA ALA A 26 8.64 -0.47 3.73
C ALA A 26 9.76 0.31 3.01
N ILE A 27 9.73 1.64 3.09
CA ILE A 27 10.79 2.51 2.58
C ILE A 27 12.15 2.11 3.16
N SER A 28 12.24 1.95 4.49
CA SER A 28 13.49 1.55 5.15
C SER A 28 13.94 0.12 4.83
N LYS A 29 13.04 -0.73 4.30
CA LYS A 29 13.33 -2.12 3.91
C LYS A 29 13.60 -2.29 2.42
N GLY A 30 13.62 -1.21 1.64
CA GLY A 30 13.88 -1.26 0.20
C GLY A 30 12.61 -1.49 -0.65
N GLY A 31 11.44 -1.05 -0.16
CA GLY A 31 10.18 -1.08 -0.90
C GLY A 31 9.11 -1.95 -0.24
N ALA A 32 7.93 -2.01 -0.87
CA ALA A 32 6.78 -2.78 -0.42
C ALA A 32 6.37 -3.84 -1.45
N GLU A 33 6.00 -5.03 -0.98
CA GLU A 33 5.25 -6.02 -1.75
C GLU A 33 3.87 -6.15 -1.12
N ILE A 34 2.84 -5.72 -1.84
CA ILE A 34 1.45 -5.78 -1.37
C ILE A 34 0.89 -7.13 -1.77
N ILE A 35 0.43 -7.89 -0.77
CA ILE A 35 -0.08 -9.24 -0.93
C ILE A 35 -1.59 -9.20 -0.69
N TYR A 36 -2.35 -9.67 -1.67
CA TYR A 36 -3.80 -9.84 -1.59
C TYR A 36 -4.14 -11.27 -2.03
N GLU A 37 -4.97 -11.97 -1.24
CA GLU A 37 -5.34 -13.38 -1.48
C GLU A 37 -4.12 -14.31 -1.72
N GLY A 38 -3.05 -14.09 -0.95
CA GLY A 38 -1.83 -14.90 -1.02
C GLY A 38 -0.93 -14.60 -2.23
N LYS A 39 -1.29 -13.66 -3.10
CA LYS A 39 -0.50 -13.26 -4.27
C LYS A 39 0.06 -11.86 -4.12
N VAL A 40 1.29 -11.65 -4.57
CA VAL A 40 1.84 -10.28 -4.71
C VAL A 40 1.11 -9.60 -5.86
N VAL A 41 0.33 -8.58 -5.54
CA VAL A 41 -0.49 -7.84 -6.51
C VAL A 41 0.15 -6.52 -6.92
N ILE A 42 0.95 -5.91 -6.04
CA ILE A 42 1.66 -4.65 -6.32
C ILE A 42 3.05 -4.74 -5.71
N LYS A 43 4.06 -4.28 -6.45
CA LYS A 43 5.42 -4.05 -5.95
C LYS A 43 5.73 -2.57 -6.05
N MET A 44 6.17 -1.98 -4.95
CA MET A 44 6.51 -0.58 -4.85
C MET A 44 7.97 -0.42 -4.46
N SER A 45 8.70 0.41 -5.21
CA SER A 45 10.02 0.90 -4.81
C SER A 45 9.90 1.83 -3.59
N PRO A 46 11.01 2.12 -2.87
CA PRO A 46 11.01 3.12 -1.80
C PRO A 46 10.44 4.48 -2.24
N ASP A 47 10.75 4.92 -3.46
CA ASP A 47 10.27 6.20 -3.98
C ASP A 47 8.77 6.19 -4.26
N GLN A 48 8.25 5.10 -4.83
CA GLN A 48 6.81 4.90 -5.00
C GLN A 48 6.08 4.88 -3.64
N CYS A 49 6.69 4.28 -2.62
CA CYS A 49 6.14 4.29 -1.26
C CYS A 49 6.07 5.70 -0.67
N ARG A 50 7.11 6.54 -0.89
CA ARG A 50 7.11 7.95 -0.45
C ARG A 50 6.04 8.75 -1.19
N TYR A 51 5.99 8.61 -2.51
CA TYR A 51 5.00 9.27 -3.34
C TYR A 51 3.57 8.91 -2.89
N ALA A 52 3.31 7.64 -2.59
CA ALA A 52 1.99 7.20 -2.11
C ALA A 52 1.64 7.76 -0.72
N LEU A 53 2.61 7.89 0.18
CA LEU A 53 2.40 8.51 1.49
C LEU A 53 2.04 10.00 1.38
N GLU A 54 2.61 10.71 0.40
CA GLU A 54 2.36 12.15 0.22
C GLU A 54 1.06 12.42 -0.51
N ASN A 55 0.70 11.60 -1.51
CA ASN A 55 -0.40 11.87 -2.42
C ASN A 55 -1.68 11.06 -2.13
N TYR A 56 -1.56 9.87 -1.53
CA TYR A 56 -2.68 8.94 -1.36
C TYR A 56 -3.03 8.67 0.11
N ALA A 57 -2.33 9.28 1.06
CA ALA A 57 -2.69 9.22 2.47
C ALA A 57 -3.96 10.05 2.73
N GLU A 58 -4.93 9.43 3.40
CA GLU A 58 -6.10 10.12 3.91
C GLU A 58 -5.70 11.21 4.89
N LYS A 59 -6.36 12.37 4.81
CA LYS A 59 -6.19 13.46 5.79
C LYS A 59 -6.68 13.07 7.18
N LYS A 60 -7.64 12.15 7.26
CA LYS A 60 -8.23 11.70 8.51
C LYS A 60 -7.27 10.75 9.22
N ILE A 61 -6.85 11.14 10.42
CA ILE A 61 -6.13 10.26 11.32
C ILE A 61 -7.13 9.30 11.95
N GLN A 62 -6.88 8.00 11.81
CA GLN A 62 -7.64 6.96 12.48
C GLN A 62 -7.00 6.66 13.82
N LYS A 63 -7.80 6.76 14.88
CA LYS A 63 -7.40 6.36 16.22
C LYS A 63 -7.39 4.84 16.30
N SER A 64 -6.31 4.29 16.82
CA SER A 64 -6.14 2.85 16.98
C SER A 64 -6.27 2.46 18.45
N LEU A 65 -6.97 1.35 18.69
CA LEU A 65 -7.25 0.85 20.04
C LEU A 65 -6.00 0.28 20.74
N TYR A 66 -4.95 -0.09 20.01
CA TYR A 66 -3.83 -0.87 20.55
C TYR A 66 -2.43 -0.29 20.29
N ASN A 67 -2.27 0.64 19.34
CA ASN A 67 -0.97 1.29 19.06
C ASN A 67 -1.14 2.49 18.12
N LYS A 68 -0.09 3.29 17.91
CA LYS A 68 0.02 4.48 17.03
C LYS A 68 -1.16 4.76 16.10
N ASP A 69 -1.77 5.91 16.31
CA ASP A 69 -2.68 6.55 15.36
C ASP A 69 -2.07 6.53 13.95
N TYR A 70 -2.90 6.25 12.96
CA TYR A 70 -2.43 6.01 11.60
C TYR A 70 -3.35 6.67 10.58
N ARG A 71 -2.79 6.98 9.41
CA ARG A 71 -3.57 7.33 8.22
C ARG A 71 -3.66 6.12 7.30
N LEU A 72 -4.80 5.99 6.62
CA LEU A 72 -4.92 5.01 5.54
C LEU A 72 -4.36 5.61 4.26
N VAL A 73 -3.54 4.84 3.56
CA VAL A 73 -3.03 5.13 2.23
C VAL A 73 -3.80 4.24 1.27
N ASN A 74 -4.59 4.86 0.40
CA ASN A 74 -5.51 4.17 -0.48
C ASN A 74 -4.87 3.98 -1.86
N ILE A 75 -4.42 2.77 -2.13
CA ILE A 75 -3.79 2.41 -3.40
C ILE A 75 -4.84 1.80 -4.31
N ARG A 76 -5.04 2.39 -5.50
CA ARG A 76 -5.99 1.85 -6.47
C ARG A 76 -5.49 0.51 -7.00
N PHE A 77 -6.37 -0.48 -6.98
CA PHE A 77 -6.16 -1.82 -7.49
C PHE A 77 -7.49 -2.30 -8.09
N ASP A 78 -7.54 -2.38 -9.42
CA ASP A 78 -8.74 -2.73 -10.17
C ASP A 78 -9.00 -4.25 -10.27
N GLY A 79 -8.14 -5.07 -9.65
CA GLY A 79 -8.24 -6.53 -9.68
C GLY A 79 -8.05 -7.15 -11.06
N LYS A 80 -7.76 -6.35 -12.10
CA LYS A 80 -7.69 -6.80 -13.50
C LYS A 80 -6.28 -6.98 -14.03
N GLU A 81 -5.24 -6.58 -13.31
CA GLU A 81 -3.87 -6.80 -13.76
C GLU A 81 -3.13 -7.82 -12.89
N THR A 82 -3.25 -9.10 -13.27
CA THR A 82 -2.19 -10.08 -13.03
C THR A 82 -1.36 -10.31 -14.30
N ASP A 83 -1.19 -9.29 -15.15
CA ASP A 83 -0.33 -9.41 -16.33
C ASP A 83 0.35 -8.07 -16.71
N LYS A 84 1.60 -7.94 -16.28
CA LYS A 84 2.72 -7.34 -17.04
C LYS A 84 2.78 -5.84 -17.40
N ARG A 85 1.88 -4.93 -17.02
CA ARG A 85 1.96 -3.53 -17.52
C ARG A 85 1.87 -2.34 -16.56
N GLN A 86 2.09 -2.51 -15.25
CA GLN A 86 2.28 -1.34 -14.37
C GLN A 86 3.71 -0.75 -14.43
N HIS A 87 4.19 -0.41 -15.63
CA HIS A 87 5.44 0.35 -15.79
C HIS A 87 5.25 1.75 -16.40
N GLU A 88 4.05 2.10 -16.86
CA GLU A 88 3.76 3.43 -17.41
C GLU A 88 2.65 4.08 -16.61
N LEU A 89 3.03 4.80 -15.57
CA LEU A 89 2.34 5.98 -15.03
C LEU A 89 3.31 6.62 -14.02
N LEU A 90 4.44 7.09 -14.57
CA LEU A 90 5.19 8.23 -14.05
C LEU A 90 4.78 9.45 -14.90
#